data_AF-A0A328NMA2-F1
#
_entry.id   AF-A0A328NMA2-F1
#
_cell.length_a   1.000
_cell.length_b   1.000
_cell.length_c   1.000
_cell.angle_alpha   90.00
_cell.angle_beta   90.00
_cell.angle_gamma   90.00
#
_symmetry.space_group_name_H-M   'P 1'
#
loop_
_entity.id
_entity.type
_entity.pdbx_description
1 polymer ?
#
loop_
_entity_poly.entity_id
_entity_poly.type
_entity_poly.pdbx_seq_one_letter_code
_entity_poly.pdbx_strand_id
1 'polypeptide(L)'
;MIGRRRAGRDPGSGVPELAARDGRRLRVLAPTVAGDRGSFTAELAAGLPALLLLLLAGLTAVNAVSAQAGCLHAAREAALAAARGADGSAEGGRAAPPGAAVSVSVDGDRVQATVRAPVRTLGGRLPRITVVATAVAAVEPGAHEGSW
;
A
#
# COMPACT_ATOMS: atom_id res chain seq x y z
N MET A 1 70.46 66.04 -35.52
CA MET A 1 71.00 65.02 -36.45
C MET A 1 70.50 63.66 -35.98
N ILE A 2 69.53 63.05 -36.69
CA ILE A 2 69.72 61.89 -37.60
C ILE A 2 70.03 60.60 -36.80
N GLY A 3 69.25 59.51 -36.84
CA GLY A 3 68.17 59.19 -37.76
C GLY A 3 67.44 57.88 -37.43
N ARG A 4 66.32 57.70 -38.14
CA ARG A 4 65.53 56.47 -38.26
C ARG A 4 66.35 55.35 -38.92
N ARG A 5 66.16 54.10 -38.49
CA ARG A 5 65.98 52.96 -39.41
C ARG A 5 64.97 51.95 -38.85
N ARG A 6 64.00 51.61 -39.69
CA ARG A 6 63.09 50.47 -39.59
C ARG A 6 63.72 49.24 -40.23
N ALA A 7 63.10 48.10 -39.90
CA ALA A 7 62.84 46.93 -40.74
C ALA A 7 63.68 45.68 -40.43
N GLY A 8 62.94 44.62 -40.11
CA GLY A 8 63.40 43.24 -39.97
C GLY A 8 62.19 42.38 -39.64
N ARG A 9 61.39 42.06 -40.66
CA ARG A 9 60.31 41.06 -40.63
C ARG A 9 60.86 39.86 -41.37
N ASP A 10 60.93 38.70 -40.70
CA ASP A 10 61.05 37.40 -41.34
C ASP A 10 59.88 36.50 -40.89
N PRO A 11 59.16 35.86 -41.84
CA PRO A 11 58.16 34.86 -41.56
C PRO A 11 58.69 33.45 -41.90
N GLY A 12 58.52 32.51 -40.99
CA GLY A 12 58.65 31.08 -41.25
C GLY A 12 58.67 30.29 -39.95
N SER A 13 58.22 29.03 -39.85
CA SER A 13 57.37 28.15 -40.65
C SER A 13 57.48 26.77 -39.95
N GLY A 14 56.35 26.07 -39.76
CA GLY A 14 56.28 24.70 -39.22
C GLY A 14 56.25 24.65 -37.69
N VAL A 15 55.35 23.92 -37.02
CA VAL A 15 54.83 22.56 -37.27
C VAL A 15 53.43 22.44 -36.62
N PRO A 16 52.48 21.61 -37.13
CA PRO A 16 51.20 21.39 -36.47
C PRO A 16 51.35 20.26 -35.44
N GLU A 17 51.28 20.59 -34.15
CA GLU A 17 51.27 19.59 -33.08
C GLU A 17 49.83 19.14 -32.81
N LEU A 18 49.47 18.01 -33.42
CA LEU A 18 48.33 17.19 -33.01
C LEU A 18 48.67 16.52 -31.67
N ALA A 19 48.15 17.07 -30.57
CA ALA A 19 47.83 16.38 -29.32
C ALA A 19 47.07 17.39 -28.46
N ALA A 20 45.95 17.12 -27.82
CA ALA A 20 45.58 15.90 -27.17
C ALA A 20 44.05 15.77 -27.14
N ARG A 21 43.61 14.51 -27.18
CA ARG A 21 42.30 14.09 -26.71
C ARG A 21 42.11 14.61 -25.28
N ASP A 22 41.07 15.41 -25.02
CA ASP A 22 40.60 15.59 -23.65
C ASP A 22 39.17 15.09 -23.52
N GLY A 23 39.02 14.17 -22.58
CA GLY A 23 37.85 13.36 -22.37
C GLY A 23 36.75 14.16 -21.69
N ARG A 24 35.56 14.06 -22.26
CA ARG A 24 34.27 13.95 -21.59
C ARG A 24 34.37 13.86 -20.05
N ARG A 25 34.24 14.99 -19.37
CA ARG A 25 33.65 15.05 -18.04
C ARG A 25 32.34 15.80 -18.14
N LEU A 26 31.26 15.06 -18.39
CA LEU A 26 29.93 15.49 -17.99
C LEU A 26 29.99 15.68 -16.48
N ARG A 27 30.24 16.92 -16.04
CA ARG A 27 29.96 17.34 -14.68
C ARG A 27 28.46 17.19 -14.49
N VAL A 28 28.05 16.03 -13.97
CA VAL A 28 26.78 15.94 -13.26
C VAL A 28 26.94 16.94 -12.12
N LEU A 29 26.32 18.10 -12.28
CA LEU A 29 26.26 19.12 -11.25
C LEU A 29 25.41 18.53 -10.12
N ALA A 30 26.07 17.86 -9.17
CA ALA A 30 25.44 17.51 -7.92
C ALA A 30 25.01 18.84 -7.28
N PRO A 31 23.72 19.01 -6.89
CA PRO A 31 23.31 20.21 -6.20
C PRO A 31 24.00 20.22 -4.83
N THR A 32 24.98 21.11 -4.66
CA THR A 32 25.50 21.45 -3.34
C THR A 32 24.42 22.26 -2.63
N VAL A 33 23.65 21.60 -1.77
CA VAL A 33 22.73 22.29 -0.86
C VAL A 33 23.56 22.94 0.24
N ALA A 34 24.00 24.17 -0.02
CA ALA A 34 24.49 25.07 1.02
C ALA A 34 23.27 25.85 1.56
N GLY A 35 22.82 25.52 2.77
CA GLY A 35 21.74 26.26 3.42
C GLY A 35 21.13 25.59 4.64
N ASP A 36 21.85 25.59 5.76
CA ASP A 36 21.38 25.08 7.06
C ASP A 36 20.11 25.80 7.59
N ARG A 37 19.72 26.92 6.97
CA ARG A 37 18.52 27.71 7.31
C ARG A 37 17.22 27.33 6.56
N GLY A 38 17.28 26.42 5.59
CA GLY A 38 16.11 25.93 4.83
C GLY A 38 15.76 24.45 5.05
N SER A 39 16.65 23.70 5.72
CA SER A 39 16.49 22.25 5.95
C SER A 39 15.25 21.93 6.76
N PHE A 40 15.01 22.65 7.87
CA PHE A 40 13.87 22.37 8.74
C PHE A 40 12.51 22.52 8.04
N THR A 41 12.34 23.56 7.22
CA THR A 41 11.12 23.75 6.44
C THR A 41 10.98 22.69 5.35
N ALA A 42 12.08 22.33 4.67
CA ALA A 42 12.07 21.27 3.67
C ALA A 42 11.77 19.88 4.27
N GLU A 43 12.32 19.59 5.45
CA GLU A 43 12.08 18.37 6.22
C GLU A 43 10.62 18.28 6.67
N LEU A 44 10.03 19.36 7.20
CA LEU A 44 8.61 19.35 7.54
C LEU A 44 7.70 19.30 6.31
N ALA A 45 8.09 19.95 5.21
CA ALA A 45 7.35 19.90 3.96
C ALA A 45 7.25 18.47 3.41
N ALA A 46 8.27 17.63 3.58
CA ALA A 46 8.23 16.22 3.21
C ALA A 46 7.69 15.30 4.32
N GLY A 47 8.01 15.62 5.58
CA GLY A 47 7.68 14.80 6.74
C GLY A 47 6.21 14.83 7.13
N LEU A 48 5.56 15.98 7.06
CA LEU A 48 4.13 16.09 7.38
C LEU A 48 3.24 15.28 6.42
N PRO A 49 3.40 15.35 5.08
CA PRO A 49 2.67 14.48 4.16
C PRO A 49 2.95 12.99 4.41
N ALA A 50 4.21 12.62 4.66
CA ALA A 50 4.56 11.23 4.95
C ALA A 50 3.89 10.72 6.23
N LEU A 51 3.87 11.53 7.30
CA LEU A 51 3.21 11.20 8.56
C LEU A 51 1.69 11.09 8.38
N LEU A 52 1.08 11.98 7.61
CA LEU A 52 -0.35 11.92 7.30
C LEU A 52 -0.71 10.65 6.52
N LEU A 53 0.11 10.28 5.53
CA LEU A 53 -0.07 9.02 4.78
C LEU A 53 0.07 7.81 5.69
N LEU A 54 1.08 7.80 6.57
CA LEU A 54 1.28 6.73 7.55
C LEU A 54 0.10 6.62 8.52
N LEU A 55 -0.41 7.75 9.02
CA LEU A 55 -1.58 7.79 9.89
C LEU A 55 -2.83 7.26 9.18
N LEU A 56 -3.10 7.72 7.95
CA LEU A 56 -4.24 7.26 7.16
C LEU A 56 -4.15 5.76 6.84
N ALA A 57 -2.95 5.26 6.54
CA ALA A 57 -2.70 3.84 6.35
C ALA A 57 -2.95 3.05 7.65
N GLY A 58 -2.44 3.54 8.78
CA GLY A 58 -2.65 2.93 10.10
C GLY A 58 -4.13 2.85 10.48
N LEU A 59 -4.88 3.95 10.34
CA LEU A 59 -6.31 3.96 10.61
C LEU A 59 -7.10 3.06 9.66
N THR A 60 -6.69 2.98 8.39
CA THR A 60 -7.29 2.05 7.41
C THR A 60 -7.03 0.59 7.82
N ALA A 61 -5.82 0.28 8.29
CA ALA A 61 -5.48 -1.05 8.78
C ALA A 61 -6.30 -1.43 10.02
N VAL A 62 -6.43 -0.53 11.00
CA VAL A 62 -7.27 -0.76 12.19
C VAL A 62 -8.71 -1.03 11.77
N ASN A 63 -9.28 -0.22 10.87
CA ASN A 63 -10.64 -0.42 10.37
C ASN A 63 -10.82 -1.78 9.67
N ALA A 64 -9.84 -2.20 8.87
CA ALA A 64 -9.86 -3.50 8.19
C ALA A 64 -9.82 -4.67 9.20
N VAL A 65 -8.95 -4.59 10.22
CA VAL A 65 -8.84 -5.61 11.27
C VAL A 65 -10.12 -5.67 12.11
N SER A 66 -10.71 -4.53 12.48
CA SER A 66 -11.99 -4.50 13.20
C SER A 66 -13.12 -5.16 12.39
N ALA A 67 -13.20 -4.86 11.09
CA ALA A 67 -14.18 -5.51 10.21
C ALA A 67 -13.91 -7.01 10.07
N GLN A 68 -12.65 -7.43 9.99
CA GLN A 68 -12.27 -8.84 9.92
C GLN A 68 -12.65 -9.60 11.19
N ALA A 69 -12.42 -9.01 12.37
CA ALA A 69 -12.84 -9.59 13.65
C ALA A 69 -14.37 -9.75 13.73
N GLY A 70 -15.12 -8.75 13.27
CA GLY A 70 -16.58 -8.82 13.19
C GLY A 70 -17.06 -9.91 12.21
N CYS A 71 -16.42 -10.04 11.04
CA CYS A 71 -16.73 -11.12 10.10
C CYS A 71 -16.45 -12.49 10.70
N LEU A 72 -15.34 -12.65 11.44
CA LEU A 72 -15.00 -13.93 12.07
C LEU A 72 -16.01 -14.30 13.18
N HIS A 73 -16.41 -13.32 13.98
CA HIS A 73 -17.44 -13.53 15.00
C HIS A 73 -18.77 -13.96 14.36
N ALA A 74 -19.21 -13.25 13.32
CA ALA A 74 -20.43 -13.59 12.59
C ALA A 74 -20.37 -14.97 11.91
N ALA A 75 -19.22 -15.32 11.32
CA ALA A 75 -19.00 -16.64 10.72
C ALA A 75 -19.10 -17.74 11.79
N ARG A 76 -18.52 -17.51 12.98
CA ARG A 76 -18.60 -18.46 14.09
C ARG A 76 -20.03 -18.65 14.57
N GLU A 77 -20.79 -17.59 14.77
CA GLU A 77 -22.19 -17.69 15.19
C GLU A 77 -23.05 -18.40 14.14
N ALA A 78 -22.82 -18.11 12.85
CA ALA A 78 -23.47 -18.82 11.74
C ALA A 78 -23.17 -20.32 11.73
N ALA A 79 -21.89 -20.69 11.86
CA ALA A 79 -21.46 -22.08 11.84
C ALA A 79 -22.03 -22.85 13.03
N LEU A 80 -22.01 -22.26 14.23
CA LEU A 80 -22.56 -22.89 15.44
C LEU A 80 -24.08 -23.02 15.39
N ALA A 81 -24.79 -22.04 14.87
CA ALA A 81 -26.23 -22.11 14.70
C ALA A 81 -26.63 -23.22 13.71
N ALA A 82 -25.99 -23.27 12.55
CA ALA A 82 -26.26 -24.32 11.57
C ALA A 82 -25.79 -25.70 12.04
N ALA A 83 -24.73 -25.80 12.85
CA ALA A 83 -24.32 -27.06 13.47
C ALA A 83 -25.40 -27.64 14.41
N ARG A 84 -26.21 -26.78 15.03
CA ARG A 84 -27.38 -27.13 15.85
C ARG A 84 -28.67 -27.34 15.06
N GLY A 85 -28.62 -27.27 13.73
CA GLY A 85 -29.80 -27.36 12.85
C GLY A 85 -30.65 -26.08 12.78
N ALA A 86 -30.17 -24.95 13.30
CA ALA A 86 -30.84 -23.66 13.14
C ALA A 86 -30.43 -22.95 11.83
N ASP A 87 -31.12 -21.86 11.48
CA ASP A 87 -30.73 -21.04 10.32
C ASP A 87 -29.46 -20.22 10.61
N GLY A 88 -28.31 -20.78 10.26
CA GLY A 88 -27.02 -20.13 10.43
C GLY A 88 -26.86 -18.83 9.64
N SER A 89 -27.58 -18.65 8.53
CA SER A 89 -27.49 -17.43 7.74
C SER A 89 -28.18 -16.25 8.45
N ALA A 90 -29.31 -16.51 9.09
CA ALA A 90 -30.03 -15.53 9.90
C ALA A 90 -29.25 -15.15 11.16
N GLU A 91 -28.72 -16.13 11.91
CA GLU A 91 -27.92 -15.87 13.12
C GLU A 91 -26.63 -15.12 12.80
N GLY A 92 -25.90 -15.57 11.77
CA GLY A 92 -24.71 -14.88 11.29
C GLY A 92 -24.99 -13.46 10.84
N GLY A 93 -26.10 -13.26 10.12
CA GLY A 93 -26.51 -11.94 9.64
C GLY A 93 -26.76 -10.93 10.76
N ARG A 94 -27.28 -11.38 11.91
CA ARG A 94 -27.49 -10.51 13.09
C ARG A 94 -26.19 -10.05 13.73
N ALA A 95 -25.13 -10.86 13.65
CA ALA A 95 -23.81 -10.52 14.16
C ALA A 95 -22.89 -9.87 13.11
N ALA A 96 -23.30 -9.85 11.83
CA ALA A 96 -22.44 -9.43 10.73
C ALA A 96 -22.27 -7.89 10.66
N PRO A 97 -21.10 -7.40 10.23
CA PRO A 97 -20.90 -5.98 9.94
C PRO A 97 -21.86 -5.46 8.85
N PRO A 98 -22.15 -4.15 8.80
CA PRO A 98 -23.03 -3.57 7.78
C PRO A 98 -22.56 -3.86 6.34
N GLY A 99 -23.49 -4.30 5.50
CA GLY A 99 -23.20 -4.63 4.09
C GLY A 99 -22.42 -5.93 3.90
N ALA A 100 -22.28 -6.75 4.95
CA ALA A 100 -21.68 -8.06 4.83
C ALA A 100 -22.65 -9.09 4.20
N ALA A 101 -22.08 -10.02 3.42
CA ALA A 101 -22.78 -11.18 2.91
C ALA A 101 -22.37 -12.42 3.70
N VAL A 102 -23.36 -13.18 4.17
CA VAL A 102 -23.17 -14.43 4.92
C VAL A 102 -23.55 -15.60 4.03
N SER A 103 -22.73 -16.63 4.01
CA SER A 103 -22.98 -17.89 3.29
C SER A 103 -22.67 -19.05 4.21
N VAL A 104 -23.52 -20.07 4.22
CA VAL A 104 -23.37 -21.27 5.03
C VAL A 104 -23.52 -22.49 4.14
N SER A 105 -22.59 -23.44 4.27
CA SER A 105 -22.63 -24.73 3.60
C SER A 105 -22.46 -25.84 4.63
N VAL A 106 -23.28 -26.87 4.53
CA VAL A 106 -23.18 -28.08 5.35
C VAL A 106 -22.67 -29.19 4.47
N ASP A 107 -21.58 -29.84 4.88
CA ASP A 107 -20.96 -30.98 4.21
C ASP A 107 -20.78 -32.11 5.23
N GLY A 108 -21.66 -33.11 5.14
CA GLY A 108 -21.68 -34.24 6.07
C GLY A 108 -21.81 -33.80 7.53
N ASP A 109 -20.75 -34.04 8.29
CA ASP A 109 -20.64 -33.72 9.72
C ASP A 109 -20.04 -32.34 10.01
N ARG A 110 -19.83 -31.50 8.99
CA ARG A 110 -19.22 -30.18 9.12
C ARG A 110 -20.09 -29.08 8.53
N VAL A 111 -20.16 -27.97 9.24
CA VAL A 111 -20.75 -26.71 8.78
C VAL A 111 -19.64 -25.73 8.54
N GLN A 112 -19.59 -25.13 7.36
CA GLN A 112 -18.71 -24.03 7.02
C GLN A 112 -19.53 -22.77 6.79
N ALA A 113 -19.22 -21.71 7.51
CA ALA A 113 -19.80 -20.40 7.30
C ALA A 113 -18.73 -19.41 6.84
N THR A 114 -19.04 -18.63 5.80
CA THR A 114 -18.17 -17.59 5.25
C THR A 114 -18.90 -16.26 5.22
N VAL A 115 -18.25 -15.23 5.77
CA VAL A 115 -18.75 -13.86 5.82
C VAL A 115 -17.80 -12.95 5.05
N ARG A 116 -18.37 -12.11 4.17
CA ARG A 116 -17.62 -11.16 3.35
C ARG A 116 -18.13 -9.76 3.60
N ALA A 117 -17.26 -8.83 3.97
CA ALA A 117 -17.65 -7.45 4.22
C ALA A 117 -16.80 -6.45 3.41
N PRO A 118 -17.43 -5.43 2.78
CA PRO A 118 -16.72 -4.35 2.14
C PRO A 118 -16.27 -3.30 3.17
N VAL A 119 -14.97 -3.05 3.24
CA VAL A 119 -14.33 -2.04 4.11
C VAL A 119 -13.98 -0.81 3.28
N ARG A 120 -14.42 0.35 3.76
CA ARG A 120 -14.04 1.65 3.18
C ARG A 120 -12.68 2.07 3.73
N THR A 121 -11.76 2.40 2.84
CA THR A 121 -10.48 3.03 3.19
C THR A 121 -10.67 4.51 3.48
N LEU A 122 -9.82 5.08 4.33
CA LEU A 122 -9.88 6.51 4.66
C LEU A 122 -9.36 7.34 3.48
N GLY A 123 -10.29 7.77 2.64
CA GLY A 123 -10.05 8.53 1.42
C GLY A 123 -11.20 8.28 0.44
N GLY A 124 -12.07 9.27 0.22
CA GLY A 124 -13.36 9.09 -0.47
C GLY A 124 -13.31 8.59 -1.92
N ARG A 125 -12.11 8.48 -2.52
CA ARG A 125 -11.88 8.00 -3.89
C ARG A 125 -11.12 6.68 -3.98
N LEU A 126 -10.74 6.09 -2.86
CA LEU A 126 -10.02 4.83 -2.84
C LEU A 126 -11.00 3.64 -3.00
N PRO A 127 -10.57 2.57 -3.69
CA PRO A 127 -11.39 1.38 -3.86
C PRO A 127 -11.70 0.72 -2.52
N ARG A 128 -12.87 0.07 -2.41
CA ARG A 128 -13.21 -0.72 -1.23
C ARG A 128 -12.38 -1.99 -1.18
N ILE A 129 -11.90 -2.32 0.01
CA ILE A 129 -11.23 -3.60 0.28
C ILE A 129 -12.29 -4.57 0.78
N THR A 130 -12.31 -5.80 0.29
CA THR A 130 -13.21 -6.82 0.83
C THR A 130 -12.43 -7.69 1.82
N VAL A 131 -12.93 -7.76 3.06
CA VAL A 131 -12.43 -8.73 4.04
C VAL A 131 -13.32 -9.98 4.02
N VAL A 132 -12.70 -11.12 4.24
CA VAL A 132 -13.37 -12.42 4.24
C VAL A 132 -12.95 -13.18 5.48
N ALA A 133 -13.92 -13.76 6.19
CA ALA A 133 -13.66 -14.66 7.30
C ALA A 133 -14.50 -15.93 7.15
N THR A 134 -13.93 -17.04 7.59
CA THR A 134 -14.54 -18.36 7.51
C THR A 134 -14.41 -19.06 8.85
N ALA A 135 -15.48 -19.71 9.29
CA ALA A 135 -15.51 -20.55 10.48
C ALA A 135 -16.11 -21.91 10.13
N VAL A 136 -15.66 -22.95 10.84
CA VAL A 136 -16.13 -24.32 10.67
C VAL A 136 -16.54 -24.88 12.02
N ALA A 137 -17.64 -25.61 12.07
CA ALA A 137 -18.14 -26.31 13.25
C ALA A 137 -18.56 -27.74 12.87
N ALA A 138 -18.45 -28.68 13.81
CA ALA A 138 -19.00 -30.02 13.64
C ALA A 138 -20.51 -29.99 13.91
N VAL A 139 -21.29 -30.74 13.14
CA VAL A 139 -22.74 -30.90 13.32
C VAL A 139 -23.00 -31.67 14.61
N GLU A 140 -23.96 -31.22 15.42
CA GLU A 140 -24.34 -31.92 16.65
C GLU A 140 -25.04 -33.25 16.32
N PRO A 141 -24.74 -34.34 17.06
CA PRO A 141 -25.47 -35.60 16.94
C PRO A 141 -26.97 -35.38 17.18
N GLY A 142 -27.82 -35.86 16.27
CA GLY A 142 -29.29 -35.74 16.37
C GLY A 142 -29.92 -34.58 15.59
N ALA A 143 -29.13 -33.63 15.06
CA ALA A 143 -29.65 -32.54 14.22
C ALA A 143 -30.28 -33.04 12.90
N HIS A 144 -29.95 -34.27 12.48
CA HIS A 144 -30.43 -34.94 11.26
C HIS A 144 -31.53 -35.99 11.54
N GLU A 145 -31.81 -36.32 12.79
CA GLU A 145 -32.74 -37.40 13.16
C GLU A 145 -34.22 -36.97 13.17
N GLY A 146 -34.52 -35.66 13.03
CA GLY A 146 -35.87 -35.10 13.07
C GLY A 146 -36.62 -34.97 11.73
N SER A 147 -36.18 -35.66 10.67
CA SER A 147 -36.80 -35.53 9.32
C SER A 147 -37.27 -36.87 8.73
N TRP A 148 -38.08 -37.63 9.47
CA TRP A 148 -38.88 -38.76 8.95
C TRP A 148 -40.29 -38.76 9.55
#